data_AF-A0A5F5XQH2-F1
#
_entry.id   AF-A0A5F5XQH2-F1
#
_cell.length_a   1.000
_cell.length_b   1.000
_cell.length_c   1.000
_cell.angle_alpha   90.00
_cell.angle_beta   90.00
_cell.angle_gamma   90.00
#
_symmetry.space_group_name_H-M   'P 1'
#
loop_
_entity.id
_entity.type
_entity.pdbx_description
1 polymer ?
#
loop_
_entity_poly.entity_id
_entity_poly.type
_entity_poly.pdbx_seq_one_letter_code
_entity_poly.pdbx_strand_id
1 'polypeptide(L)'
;MSVFTLDSSLVWGGLSVPSVESLFPSGWRSLYTEVRDVPGKGHQGPSPGRTDAVAASLWGVRKASCAVGLAALNSGITGGRRPVSSSASASSIFGSGGNGKEKLFLQDLAELIRAGACRKAVVMVGAGVSTPSGIPDFRSPRSGLYSNLQRYDLPYPEAIFELTFFHHNPKPFFALAKELHPGSYRPNVIHYFLRLLHDKGLLLRLYTQNIDGLERAAGIPASKLVEAHGSFASATCTVCRRPFPGKDVWDEVMVDRIPRCPVCTGIVKPDIVFFGETLPQRFLLHVVDFPMADVLLILGTSLEVEPFASLSEAVRSSVPRLLINRDLVGPFAWRPRSRDVVQLGDMVHSVERLVELLGWTEELRDLMRQEAEKLNGRDR
;
A
#
# COMPACT_ATOMS: atom_id res chain seq x y z
N MET A 1 -34.81 20.19 48.51
CA MET A 1 -35.43 20.79 47.31
C MET A 1 -35.86 19.65 46.41
N SER A 2 -37.09 19.17 46.63
CA SER A 2 -38.31 19.48 45.83
C SER A 2 -38.42 18.61 44.59
N VAL A 3 -39.30 17.63 44.71
CA VAL A 3 -39.90 16.79 43.67
C VAL A 3 -40.64 17.66 42.66
N PHE A 4 -40.45 17.40 41.37
CA PHE A 4 -41.46 17.68 40.34
C PHE A 4 -41.40 16.58 39.28
N THR A 5 -42.41 15.72 39.30
CA THR A 5 -42.87 14.96 38.15
C THR A 5 -43.73 15.87 37.27
N LEU A 6 -43.52 15.81 35.96
CA LEU A 6 -44.51 16.27 34.98
C LEU A 6 -44.64 15.21 33.89
N ASP A 7 -45.90 14.85 33.70
CA ASP A 7 -46.45 13.78 32.90
C ASP A 7 -46.72 14.28 31.46
N SER A 8 -46.95 13.31 30.57
CA SER A 8 -47.90 13.36 29.47
C SER A 8 -47.45 13.90 28.11
N SER A 9 -47.21 12.92 27.23
CA SER A 9 -47.92 12.70 25.96
C SER A 9 -47.92 13.80 24.91
N LEU A 10 -47.40 13.47 23.72
CA LEU A 10 -47.95 13.92 22.45
C LEU A 10 -47.74 12.82 21.40
N VAL A 11 -48.84 12.16 21.05
CA VAL A 11 -49.01 11.28 19.89
C VAL A 11 -49.43 12.14 18.72
N TRP A 12 -48.66 12.18 17.63
CA TRP A 12 -49.11 12.42 16.24
C TRP A 12 -48.01 11.82 15.36
N GLY A 13 -48.26 10.74 14.63
CA GLY A 13 -48.88 10.81 13.31
C GLY A 13 -48.06 9.91 12.39
N GLY A 14 -48.64 8.78 11.97
CA GLY A 14 -47.96 7.79 11.16
C GLY A 14 -47.63 8.30 9.76
N LEU A 15 -46.38 8.09 9.34
CA LEU A 15 -45.97 7.96 7.94
C LEU A 15 -44.89 6.89 7.89
N SER A 16 -45.19 5.78 7.21
CA SER A 16 -44.25 4.71 6.91
C SER A 16 -43.18 5.23 5.95
N VAL A 17 -41.93 5.30 6.42
CA VAL A 17 -40.76 5.62 5.60
C VAL A 17 -40.20 4.30 5.04
N PRO A 18 -39.99 4.16 3.72
CA PRO A 18 -39.45 2.93 3.14
C PRO A 18 -38.01 2.68 3.61
N SER A 19 -37.65 1.40 3.78
CA SER A 19 -36.30 0.99 4.20
C SER A 19 -35.24 1.49 3.22
N VAL A 20 -34.16 2.04 3.76
CA VAL A 20 -32.96 2.44 3.03
C VAL A 20 -32.13 1.19 2.71
N GLU A 21 -32.66 0.32 1.86
CA GLU A 21 -31.94 -0.87 1.36
C GLU A 21 -31.68 -0.84 -0.16
N SER A 22 -31.84 0.33 -0.81
CA SER A 22 -31.71 0.43 -2.28
C SER A 22 -30.68 1.44 -2.81
N LEU A 23 -29.68 1.85 -2.02
CA LEU A 23 -28.65 2.80 -2.47
C LEU A 23 -27.19 2.32 -2.37
N PHE A 24 -26.94 1.01 -2.30
CA PHE A 24 -25.57 0.47 -2.33
C PHE A 24 -25.43 -0.70 -3.32
N PRO A 25 -24.32 -0.79 -4.08
CA PRO A 25 -24.02 -1.97 -4.90
C PRO A 25 -23.93 -3.22 -4.02
N SER A 26 -24.66 -4.26 -4.38
CA SER A 26 -24.66 -5.58 -3.76
C SER A 26 -23.28 -6.24 -3.94
N GLY A 27 -22.43 -6.18 -2.89
CA GLY A 27 -21.13 -6.85 -2.91
C GLY A 27 -20.31 -6.78 -1.62
N TRP A 28 -20.82 -6.17 -0.55
CA TRP A 28 -20.09 -6.01 0.72
C TRP A 28 -20.87 -6.57 1.91
N ARG A 29 -21.18 -7.87 1.86
CA ARG A 29 -21.54 -8.64 3.06
C ARG A 29 -20.76 -9.95 3.06
N SER A 30 -20.24 -10.27 4.24
CA SER A 30 -19.56 -11.50 4.65
C SER A 30 -18.05 -11.53 4.43
N LEU A 31 -17.32 -11.33 5.53
CA LEU A 31 -16.21 -12.20 5.94
C LEU A 31 -15.86 -11.83 7.38
N TYR A 32 -16.69 -12.26 8.34
CA TYR A 32 -16.26 -12.60 9.70
C TYR A 32 -17.39 -13.41 10.36
N THR A 33 -16.99 -14.49 11.05
CA THR A 33 -17.77 -15.46 11.85
C THR A 33 -18.54 -16.59 11.13
N GLU A 34 -17.86 -17.74 10.98
CA GLU A 34 -18.42 -19.05 11.38
C GLU A 34 -17.25 -19.89 11.95
N VAL A 35 -17.06 -19.82 13.27
CA VAL A 35 -16.47 -20.95 14.00
C VAL A 35 -17.61 -21.92 14.22
N ARG A 36 -17.59 -23.09 13.57
CA ARG A 36 -18.49 -24.19 13.89
C ARG A 36 -17.79 -25.14 14.83
N ASP A 37 -18.33 -25.21 16.03
CA ASP A 37 -17.97 -26.12 17.11
C ASP A 37 -18.16 -27.60 16.75
N VAL A 38 -17.26 -28.39 17.33
CA VAL A 38 -17.28 -29.86 17.46
C VAL A 38 -18.35 -30.26 18.48
N PRO A 39 -19.15 -31.34 18.29
CA PRO A 39 -20.22 -31.67 19.21
C PRO A 39 -19.72 -32.39 20.48
N GLY A 40 -19.91 -31.75 21.64
CA GLY A 40 -19.82 -32.34 22.97
C GLY A 40 -21.09 -32.04 23.79
N LYS A 41 -21.68 -33.08 24.39
CA LYS A 41 -23.00 -33.08 25.04
C LYS A 41 -23.05 -32.27 26.37
N GLY A 42 -24.05 -31.38 26.47
CA GLY A 42 -25.02 -31.21 27.58
C GLY A 42 -24.57 -30.86 29.00
N HIS A 43 -24.99 -29.68 29.52
CA HIS A 43 -26.07 -29.54 30.53
C HIS A 43 -26.23 -28.09 31.08
N GLN A 44 -27.49 -27.60 31.05
CA GLN A 44 -28.26 -26.72 31.98
C GLN A 44 -27.77 -25.28 32.36
N GLY A 45 -28.71 -24.30 32.33
CA GLY A 45 -28.54 -22.82 32.37
C GLY A 45 -28.41 -22.16 33.77
N PRO A 46 -28.94 -20.93 34.07
CA PRO A 46 -29.68 -19.93 33.28
C PRO A 46 -29.08 -18.48 33.27
N SER A 47 -29.70 -17.58 32.47
CA SER A 47 -29.43 -16.14 32.18
C SER A 47 -29.77 -15.15 33.33
N PRO A 48 -29.81 -13.80 33.16
CA PRO A 48 -29.14 -12.84 32.24
C PRO A 48 -28.57 -11.57 32.94
N GLY A 49 -27.82 -10.72 32.23
CA GLY A 49 -27.48 -9.36 32.68
C GLY A 49 -27.25 -8.38 31.52
N ARG A 50 -28.19 -7.45 31.32
CA ARG A 50 -28.07 -6.27 30.43
C ARG A 50 -27.06 -5.28 30.98
N THR A 51 -26.37 -4.55 30.10
CA THR A 51 -26.22 -3.08 30.22
C THR A 51 -25.96 -2.46 28.84
N ASP A 52 -26.60 -1.33 28.63
CA ASP A 52 -26.71 -0.55 27.41
C ASP A 52 -25.55 0.45 27.21
N ALA A 53 -25.30 0.75 25.94
CA ALA A 53 -25.01 2.03 25.28
C ALA A 53 -24.31 3.19 26.03
N VAL A 54 -23.35 3.86 25.35
CA VAL A 54 -23.30 5.34 25.24
C VAL A 54 -22.68 5.81 23.91
N ALA A 55 -23.50 6.60 23.17
CA ALA A 55 -23.27 7.76 22.27
C ALA A 55 -21.90 7.98 21.58
N ALA A 56 -21.77 8.22 20.26
CA ALA A 56 -22.44 9.15 19.32
C ALA A 56 -22.21 10.65 19.60
N SER A 57 -21.44 11.34 18.73
CA SER A 57 -21.84 12.64 18.15
C SER A 57 -20.83 13.32 17.22
N LEU A 58 -21.37 13.68 16.04
CA LEU A 58 -21.28 14.97 15.31
C LEU A 58 -19.91 15.34 14.70
N TRP A 59 -19.80 15.78 13.44
CA TRP A 59 -20.53 16.86 12.77
C TRP A 59 -20.65 16.63 11.25
N GLY A 60 -21.74 17.14 10.66
CA GLY A 60 -21.95 17.23 9.22
C GLY A 60 -21.74 18.63 8.66
N VAL A 61 -21.47 18.73 7.36
CA VAL A 61 -21.80 19.88 6.51
C VAL A 61 -22.32 19.34 5.16
N ARG A 62 -23.54 19.75 4.81
CA ARG A 62 -24.26 19.36 3.57
C ARG A 62 -23.73 20.14 2.36
N LYS A 63 -23.65 19.48 1.20
CA LYS A 63 -23.59 20.11 -0.12
C LYS A 63 -25.00 20.23 -0.69
N ALA A 64 -25.32 21.39 -1.27
CA ALA A 64 -26.46 21.57 -2.16
C ALA A 64 -25.94 21.64 -3.60
N SER A 65 -26.54 20.84 -4.48
CA SER A 65 -26.44 20.97 -5.94
C SER A 65 -27.74 21.60 -6.45
N CYS A 66 -27.65 22.51 -7.40
CA CYS A 66 -28.76 22.78 -8.30
C CYS A 66 -28.21 23.12 -9.69
N ALA A 67 -28.78 22.45 -10.69
CA ALA A 67 -28.61 22.75 -12.10
C ALA A 67 -29.76 23.64 -12.59
N VAL A 68 -29.54 24.34 -13.72
CA VAL A 68 -30.41 24.49 -14.90
C VAL A 68 -30.19 25.86 -15.56
N GLY A 69 -30.01 25.86 -16.89
CA GLY A 69 -30.77 26.77 -17.76
C GLY A 69 -30.04 27.93 -18.44
N LEU A 70 -30.12 27.94 -19.78
CA LEU A 70 -29.66 28.95 -20.75
C LEU A 70 -30.11 30.40 -20.45
N ALA A 71 -29.27 31.37 -20.85
CA ALA A 71 -29.69 32.49 -21.71
C ALA A 71 -28.48 33.20 -22.34
N ALA A 72 -28.62 33.53 -23.62
CA ALA A 72 -27.69 34.32 -24.41
C ALA A 72 -27.61 35.78 -23.95
N LEU A 73 -26.51 36.47 -24.27
CA LEU A 73 -26.52 37.83 -24.80
C LEU A 73 -25.16 38.20 -25.40
N ASN A 74 -25.26 38.91 -26.52
CA ASN A 74 -24.24 39.32 -27.48
C ASN A 74 -23.67 40.71 -27.12
N SER A 75 -22.43 41.00 -27.53
CA SER A 75 -21.81 42.30 -27.91
C SER A 75 -20.28 42.17 -27.74
N GLY A 76 -19.44 42.12 -28.76
CA GLY A 76 -19.17 43.14 -29.79
C GLY A 76 -18.03 44.05 -29.31
N ILE A 77 -16.80 43.96 -29.83
CA ILE A 77 -16.14 44.92 -30.76
C ILE A 77 -14.74 44.35 -31.10
N THR A 78 -14.53 43.75 -32.28
CA THR A 78 -13.85 44.21 -33.52
C THR A 78 -12.32 44.38 -33.53
N GLY A 79 -11.69 43.70 -34.51
CA GLY A 79 -10.38 43.99 -35.11
C GLY A 79 -9.55 42.71 -35.27
N GLY A 80 -9.34 42.06 -36.41
CA GLY A 80 -9.42 42.48 -37.81
C GLY A 80 -8.04 42.38 -38.45
N ARG A 81 -7.67 41.18 -38.96
CA ARG A 81 -6.74 40.95 -40.11
C ARG A 81 -6.70 39.46 -40.47
N ARG A 82 -7.06 39.14 -41.73
CA ARG A 82 -6.89 37.83 -42.41
C ARG A 82 -5.61 37.86 -43.28
N PRO A 83 -5.29 36.84 -44.10
CA PRO A 83 -4.48 35.68 -43.71
C PRO A 83 -3.24 35.52 -44.62
N VAL A 84 -2.30 34.66 -44.25
CA VAL A 84 -1.32 34.11 -45.21
C VAL A 84 -1.40 32.59 -45.14
N SER A 85 -1.66 32.00 -46.30
CA SER A 85 -1.71 30.57 -46.56
C SER A 85 -0.32 29.97 -46.66
N SER A 86 -0.11 28.82 -46.04
CA SER A 86 0.88 27.84 -46.47
C SER A 86 0.29 26.44 -46.34
N SER A 87 0.04 25.84 -47.50
CA SER A 87 -0.48 24.49 -47.70
C SER A 87 0.59 23.40 -47.55
N ALA A 88 0.10 22.17 -47.33
CA ALA A 88 0.76 20.86 -47.38
C ALA A 88 1.56 20.47 -46.12
N SER A 89 1.33 19.32 -45.46
CA SER A 89 0.73 18.06 -45.91
C SER A 89 -0.05 17.41 -44.76
N ALA A 90 -1.35 17.19 -44.95
CA ALA A 90 -2.15 16.31 -44.11
C ALA A 90 -1.97 14.88 -44.65
N SER A 91 -1.19 14.07 -43.95
CA SER A 91 -1.20 12.63 -44.16
C SER A 91 -2.46 12.07 -43.52
N SER A 92 -3.42 11.74 -44.38
CA SER A 92 -4.62 10.99 -44.09
C SER A 92 -4.26 9.62 -43.48
N ILE A 93 -4.58 9.42 -42.20
CA ILE A 93 -4.76 8.09 -41.64
C ILE A 93 -6.27 7.82 -41.63
N PHE A 94 -6.75 7.22 -42.72
CA PHE A 94 -7.97 6.42 -42.66
C PHE A 94 -7.59 5.09 -41.99
N GLY A 95 -8.14 4.86 -40.80
CA GLY A 95 -7.99 3.63 -40.04
C GLY A 95 -9.28 3.34 -39.30
N SER A 96 -10.05 2.43 -39.91
CA SER A 96 -11.35 1.88 -39.54
C SER A 96 -11.68 1.79 -38.05
N GLY A 97 -12.94 2.06 -37.71
CA GLY A 97 -13.51 1.74 -36.41
C GLY A 97 -13.35 0.26 -36.07
N GLY A 98 -12.48 -0.03 -35.12
CA GLY A 98 -12.32 -1.33 -34.47
C GLY A 98 -12.74 -1.21 -33.02
N ASN A 99 -13.93 -1.70 -32.68
CA ASN A 99 -14.42 -1.80 -31.31
C ASN A 99 -13.80 -3.03 -30.61
N GLY A 100 -12.47 -3.09 -30.57
CA GLY A 100 -11.69 -4.05 -29.81
C GLY A 100 -10.80 -3.28 -28.85
N LYS A 101 -10.96 -3.47 -27.53
CA LYS A 101 -10.09 -2.84 -26.54
C LYS A 101 -8.67 -3.39 -26.73
N GLU A 102 -7.80 -2.62 -27.40
CA GLU A 102 -6.39 -2.96 -27.55
C GLU A 102 -5.76 -3.17 -26.17
N LYS A 103 -5.08 -4.31 -26.02
CA LYS A 103 -4.36 -4.67 -24.80
C LYS A 103 -3.07 -3.86 -24.77
N LEU A 104 -2.82 -3.14 -23.67
CA LEU A 104 -1.58 -2.39 -23.50
C LEU A 104 -0.42 -3.35 -23.19
N PHE A 105 0.73 -3.07 -23.80
CA PHE A 105 2.00 -3.74 -23.57
C PHE A 105 2.96 -2.84 -22.77
N LEU A 106 4.11 -3.40 -22.36
CA LEU A 106 5.12 -2.68 -21.59
C LEU A 106 5.66 -1.46 -22.36
N GLN A 107 5.82 -1.60 -23.68
CA GLN A 107 6.22 -0.54 -24.59
C GLN A 107 5.25 0.64 -24.56
N ASP A 108 3.94 0.37 -24.67
CA ASP A 108 2.92 1.42 -24.69
C ASP A 108 2.93 2.22 -23.37
N LEU A 109 3.12 1.54 -22.23
CA LEU A 109 3.21 2.22 -20.94
C LEU A 109 4.49 3.06 -20.82
N ALA A 110 5.62 2.55 -21.30
CA ALA A 110 6.86 3.31 -21.33
C ALA A 110 6.71 4.57 -22.21
N GLU A 111 6.02 4.47 -23.34
CA GLU A 111 5.70 5.62 -24.20
C GLU A 111 4.79 6.64 -23.49
N LEU A 112 3.75 6.19 -22.76
CA LEU A 112 2.89 7.09 -21.97
C LEU A 112 3.70 7.87 -20.91
N ILE A 113 4.65 7.21 -20.25
CA ILE A 113 5.53 7.85 -19.26
C ILE A 113 6.47 8.84 -19.97
N ARG A 114 7.12 8.44 -21.06
CA ARG A 114 8.05 9.29 -21.83
C ARG A 114 7.37 10.51 -22.44
N ALA A 115 6.15 10.37 -22.94
CA ALA A 115 5.34 11.46 -23.47
C ALA A 115 4.81 12.41 -22.37
N GLY A 116 5.05 12.09 -21.10
CA GLY A 116 4.62 12.89 -19.96
C GLY A 116 3.11 12.83 -19.70
N ALA A 117 2.43 11.79 -20.21
CA ALA A 117 1.02 11.52 -19.92
C ALA A 117 0.81 10.92 -18.52
N CYS A 118 1.86 10.29 -17.97
CA CYS A 118 1.91 9.81 -16.59
C CYS A 118 2.99 10.57 -15.81
N ARG A 119 2.61 11.30 -14.75
CA ARG A 119 3.50 12.14 -13.92
C ARG A 119 3.32 11.91 -12.42
N LYS A 120 2.35 11.10 -12.02
CA LYS A 120 1.97 10.84 -10.63
C LYS A 120 1.89 9.33 -10.42
N ALA A 121 3.04 8.68 -10.51
CA ALA A 121 3.17 7.26 -10.28
C ALA A 121 2.98 6.93 -8.80
N VAL A 122 1.98 6.10 -8.50
CA VAL A 122 1.93 5.36 -7.24
C VAL A 122 2.59 4.02 -7.47
N VAL A 123 3.45 3.62 -6.55
CA VAL A 123 4.16 2.34 -6.61
C VAL A 123 3.79 1.53 -5.39
N MET A 124 3.46 0.25 -5.59
CA MET A 124 3.25 -0.75 -4.56
C MET A 124 4.33 -1.83 -4.69
N VAL A 125 5.07 -2.10 -3.62
CA VAL A 125 6.11 -3.14 -3.61
C VAL A 125 5.95 -4.10 -2.44
N GLY A 126 6.42 -5.33 -2.65
CA GLY A 126 6.55 -6.34 -1.59
C GLY A 126 7.89 -7.06 -1.68
N ALA A 127 8.01 -8.17 -0.95
CA ALA A 127 9.31 -8.79 -0.68
C ALA A 127 10.07 -9.26 -1.94
N GLY A 128 9.38 -9.50 -3.05
CA GLY A 128 9.98 -9.88 -4.32
C GLY A 128 11.03 -8.87 -4.82
N VAL A 129 10.88 -7.58 -4.52
CA VAL A 129 11.86 -6.56 -4.94
C VAL A 129 13.19 -6.65 -4.18
N SER A 130 13.18 -7.27 -2.99
CA SER A 130 14.37 -7.44 -2.13
C SER A 130 15.07 -8.79 -2.33
N THR A 131 14.45 -9.72 -3.06
CA THR A 131 15.07 -11.03 -3.38
C THR A 131 16.42 -10.92 -4.10
N PRO A 132 16.64 -10.01 -5.08
CA PRO A 132 17.96 -9.84 -5.70
C PRO A 132 19.00 -9.22 -4.78
N SER A 133 18.57 -8.63 -3.65
CA SER A 133 19.46 -8.14 -2.60
C SER A 133 19.90 -9.23 -1.63
N GLY A 134 19.44 -10.48 -1.81
CA GLY A 134 19.75 -11.60 -0.92
C GLY A 134 18.81 -11.76 0.27
N ILE A 135 17.74 -10.96 0.34
CA ILE A 135 16.72 -11.10 1.38
C ILE A 135 15.66 -12.08 0.86
N PRO A 136 15.43 -13.22 1.52
CA PRO A 136 14.38 -14.16 1.10
C PRO A 136 13.01 -13.49 1.20
N ASP A 137 12.11 -13.78 0.28
CA ASP A 137 10.71 -13.41 0.45
C ASP A 137 10.07 -14.28 1.55
N PHE A 138 8.80 -14.03 1.88
CA PHE A 138 8.13 -14.82 2.92
C PHE A 138 7.67 -16.19 2.42
N ARG A 139 7.17 -16.24 1.18
CA ARG A 139 6.25 -17.30 0.71
C ARG A 139 6.81 -18.21 -0.38
N SER A 140 7.96 -17.89 -0.98
CA SER A 140 8.52 -18.73 -2.04
C SER A 140 8.82 -20.13 -1.51
N PRO A 141 8.43 -21.19 -2.23
CA PRO A 141 8.76 -22.56 -1.82
C PRO A 141 10.27 -22.74 -1.67
N ARG A 142 10.71 -23.38 -0.57
CA ARG A 142 12.12 -23.73 -0.25
C ARG A 142 13.04 -22.55 0.10
N SER A 143 12.91 -21.41 -0.56
CA SER A 143 13.76 -20.23 -0.29
C SER A 143 13.11 -19.19 0.63
N GLY A 144 11.78 -19.20 0.74
CA GLY A 144 11.04 -18.24 1.53
C GLY A 144 11.26 -18.42 3.03
N LEU A 145 11.22 -17.32 3.77
CA LEU A 145 11.47 -17.26 5.21
C LEU A 145 10.69 -18.34 5.96
N TYR A 146 9.40 -18.51 5.67
CA TYR A 146 8.53 -19.48 6.34
C TYR A 146 8.98 -20.94 6.20
N SER A 147 9.69 -21.28 5.12
CA SER A 147 10.26 -22.63 4.94
C SER A 147 11.43 -22.90 5.90
N ASN A 148 12.09 -21.84 6.38
CA ASN A 148 13.30 -21.90 7.21
C ASN A 148 13.05 -21.58 8.69
N LEU A 149 11.78 -21.36 9.09
CA LEU A 149 11.41 -21.05 10.49
C LEU A 149 11.25 -22.29 11.39
N GLN A 150 11.38 -23.50 10.85
CA GLN A 150 11.23 -24.75 11.62
C GLN A 150 12.14 -24.84 12.85
N ARG A 151 13.28 -24.13 12.82
CA ARG A 151 14.23 -24.02 13.95
C ARG A 151 13.70 -23.26 15.17
N TYR A 152 12.62 -22.49 15.04
CA TYR A 152 12.11 -21.63 16.11
C TYR A 152 10.95 -22.24 16.92
N ASP A 153 10.62 -23.51 16.68
CA ASP A 153 9.54 -24.24 17.37
C ASP A 153 8.21 -23.45 17.40
N LEU A 154 7.81 -22.95 16.22
CA LEU A 154 6.60 -22.17 16.06
C LEU A 154 5.40 -23.10 15.82
N PRO A 155 4.20 -22.76 16.32
CA PRO A 155 2.99 -23.54 16.04
C PRO A 155 2.64 -23.53 14.54
N TYR A 156 2.94 -22.42 13.87
CA TYR A 156 2.89 -22.22 12.42
C TYR A 156 3.77 -21.01 12.05
N PRO A 157 4.24 -20.88 10.80
CA PRO A 157 5.25 -19.88 10.42
C PRO A 157 4.85 -18.42 10.70
N GLU A 158 3.59 -18.07 10.50
CA GLU A 158 3.06 -16.72 10.68
C GLU A 158 3.08 -16.25 12.14
N ALA A 159 3.11 -17.19 13.11
CA ALA A 159 3.09 -16.89 14.54
C ALA A 159 4.24 -15.97 14.97
N ILE A 160 5.40 -16.00 14.27
CA ILE A 160 6.52 -15.09 14.57
C ILE A 160 6.17 -13.61 14.41
N PHE A 161 5.13 -13.30 13.63
CA PHE A 161 4.60 -11.96 13.38
C PHE A 161 3.23 -11.75 14.02
N GLU A 162 2.80 -12.60 14.95
CA GLU A 162 1.57 -12.39 15.72
C GLU A 162 1.86 -11.74 17.07
N LEU A 163 1.09 -10.69 17.42
CA LEU A 163 1.33 -9.94 18.65
C LEU A 163 1.13 -10.82 19.90
N THR A 164 0.15 -11.71 19.89
CA THR A 164 -0.14 -12.67 20.96
C THR A 164 1.03 -13.62 21.20
N PHE A 165 1.58 -14.22 20.14
CA PHE A 165 2.76 -15.07 20.23
C PHE A 165 3.98 -14.28 20.70
N PHE A 166 4.19 -13.08 20.17
CA PHE A 166 5.31 -12.21 20.57
C PHE A 166 5.31 -11.89 22.07
N HIS A 167 4.13 -11.64 22.65
CA HIS A 167 4.00 -11.42 24.09
C HIS A 167 4.33 -12.67 24.91
N HIS A 168 4.02 -13.85 24.40
CA HIS A 168 4.34 -15.12 25.03
C HIS A 168 5.84 -15.47 24.91
N ASN A 169 6.38 -15.40 23.69
CA ASN A 169 7.76 -15.70 23.37
C ASN A 169 8.31 -14.75 22.28
N PRO A 170 8.99 -13.66 22.67
CA PRO A 170 9.55 -12.70 21.71
C PRO A 170 10.89 -13.14 21.09
N LYS A 171 11.52 -14.21 21.60
CA LYS A 171 12.88 -14.62 21.20
C LYS A 171 12.99 -14.96 19.71
N PRO A 172 12.07 -15.74 19.10
CA PRO A 172 12.12 -16.05 17.67
C PRO A 172 12.17 -14.80 16.80
N PHE A 173 11.32 -13.81 17.09
CA PHE A 173 11.28 -12.56 16.34
C PHE A 173 12.61 -11.81 16.45
N PHE A 174 13.19 -11.67 17.64
CA PHE A 174 14.45 -10.94 17.79
C PHE A 174 15.65 -11.68 17.20
N ALA A 175 15.66 -13.01 17.25
CA ALA A 175 16.65 -13.82 16.55
C ALA A 175 16.57 -13.61 15.04
N LEU A 176 15.36 -13.60 14.48
CA LEU A 176 15.13 -13.28 13.07
C LEU A 176 15.53 -11.83 12.75
N ALA A 177 15.15 -10.87 13.60
CA ALA A 177 15.48 -9.46 13.40
C ALA A 177 17.00 -9.26 13.30
N LYS A 178 17.79 -9.95 14.13
CA LYS A 178 19.26 -9.94 14.07
C LYS A 178 19.79 -10.38 12.71
N GLU A 179 19.20 -11.40 12.10
CA GLU A 179 19.57 -11.86 10.75
C GLU A 179 19.23 -10.82 9.67
N LEU A 180 18.17 -10.05 9.88
CA LEU A 180 17.67 -9.02 8.95
C LEU A 180 18.24 -7.62 9.22
N HIS A 181 19.30 -7.49 10.02
CA HIS A 181 19.82 -6.20 10.43
C HIS A 181 20.20 -5.27 9.25
N PRO A 182 19.82 -3.98 9.31
CA PRO A 182 20.23 -2.99 8.31
C PRO A 182 21.75 -2.94 8.10
N GLY A 183 22.19 -2.92 6.84
CA GLY A 183 23.60 -2.93 6.47
C GLY A 183 24.13 -4.30 6.05
N SER A 184 23.43 -5.38 6.41
CA SER A 184 23.72 -6.73 5.87
C SER A 184 23.35 -6.86 4.39
N TYR A 185 22.48 -5.97 3.90
CA TYR A 185 21.93 -6.00 2.56
C TYR A 185 22.02 -4.61 1.91
N ARG A 186 22.18 -4.59 0.59
CA ARG A 186 22.26 -3.36 -0.21
C ARG A 186 21.06 -3.27 -1.17
N PRO A 187 20.55 -2.05 -1.44
CA PRO A 187 19.54 -1.87 -2.48
C PRO A 187 20.06 -2.37 -3.84
N ASN A 188 19.18 -2.98 -4.61
CA ASN A 188 19.47 -3.46 -5.97
C ASN A 188 18.88 -2.52 -7.05
N VAL A 189 19.05 -2.89 -8.32
CA VAL A 189 18.58 -2.12 -9.49
C VAL A 189 17.10 -1.72 -9.43
N ILE A 190 16.23 -2.56 -8.84
CA ILE A 190 14.80 -2.26 -8.71
C ILE A 190 14.59 -1.06 -7.77
N HIS A 191 15.29 -1.03 -6.64
CA HIS A 191 15.21 0.07 -5.69
C HIS A 191 15.75 1.37 -6.30
N TYR A 192 16.85 1.29 -7.06
CA TYR A 192 17.41 2.45 -7.75
C TYR A 192 16.53 2.93 -8.92
N PHE A 193 15.78 2.05 -9.57
CA PHE A 193 14.73 2.46 -10.51
C PHE A 193 13.65 3.30 -9.82
N LEU A 194 13.19 2.90 -8.63
CA LEU A 194 12.24 3.69 -7.84
C LEU A 194 12.83 5.05 -7.43
N ARG A 195 14.12 5.08 -7.08
CA ARG A 195 14.84 6.32 -6.80
C ARG A 195 14.93 7.21 -8.05
N LEU A 196 15.22 6.64 -9.21
CA LEU A 196 15.26 7.41 -10.45
C LEU A 196 13.89 7.98 -10.83
N LEU A 197 12.81 7.23 -10.56
CA LEU A 197 11.43 7.72 -10.71
C LEU A 197 11.14 8.92 -9.78
N HIS A 198 11.71 8.92 -8.57
CA HIS A 198 11.67 10.05 -7.66
C HIS A 198 12.47 11.24 -8.20
N ASP A 199 13.73 11.04 -8.59
CA ASP A 199 14.65 12.09 -9.03
C ASP A 199 14.13 12.78 -10.31
N LYS A 200 13.40 12.05 -11.16
CA LYS A 200 12.70 12.59 -12.34
C LYS A 200 11.36 13.28 -12.02
N GLY A 201 10.96 13.35 -10.75
CA GLY A 201 9.73 14.02 -10.31
C GLY A 201 8.43 13.27 -10.65
N LEU A 202 8.50 11.98 -10.99
CA LEU A 202 7.35 11.18 -11.42
C LEU A 202 6.72 10.37 -10.28
N LEU A 203 7.48 10.06 -9.23
CA LEU A 203 6.98 9.33 -8.07
C LEU A 203 6.05 10.21 -7.22
N LEU A 204 4.76 9.88 -7.19
CA LEU A 204 3.81 10.44 -6.23
C LEU A 204 4.06 9.86 -4.84
N ARG A 205 4.02 8.52 -4.73
CA ARG A 205 4.24 7.79 -3.48
C ARG A 205 4.71 6.36 -3.75
N LEU A 206 5.57 5.86 -2.88
CA LEU A 206 5.96 4.46 -2.77
C LEU A 206 5.32 3.85 -1.52
N TYR A 207 4.45 2.86 -1.71
CA TYR A 207 3.89 2.01 -0.68
C TYR A 207 4.67 0.70 -0.66
N THR A 208 5.28 0.37 0.48
CA THR A 208 6.03 -0.88 0.65
C THR A 208 5.43 -1.74 1.75
N GLN A 209 5.38 -3.05 1.50
CA GLN A 209 5.09 -4.07 2.52
C GLN A 209 6.36 -4.53 3.24
N ASN A 210 7.53 -4.14 2.75
CA ASN A 210 8.81 -4.58 3.29
C ASN A 210 9.16 -3.79 4.54
N ILE A 211 9.97 -4.44 5.37
CA ILE A 211 10.49 -3.90 6.63
C ILE A 211 12.02 -3.79 6.63
N ASP A 212 12.67 -4.19 5.53
CA ASP A 212 14.12 -4.23 5.37
C ASP A 212 14.77 -2.83 5.27
N GLY A 213 13.99 -1.81 4.91
CA GLY A 213 14.43 -0.42 4.82
C GLY A 213 15.27 -0.10 3.58
N LEU A 214 15.33 -0.99 2.58
CA LEU A 214 16.13 -0.79 1.38
C LEU A 214 15.62 0.38 0.51
N GLU A 215 14.34 0.75 0.61
CA GLU A 215 13.81 1.94 -0.07
C GLU A 215 14.43 3.22 0.50
N ARG A 216 14.57 3.30 1.84
CA ARG A 216 15.26 4.43 2.49
C ARG A 216 16.74 4.41 2.16
N ALA A 217 17.37 3.24 2.16
CA ALA A 217 18.79 3.10 1.82
C ALA A 217 19.09 3.48 0.36
N ALA A 218 18.15 3.28 -0.57
CA ALA A 218 18.24 3.77 -1.95
C ALA A 218 18.03 5.30 -2.08
N GLY A 219 17.68 5.96 -0.98
CA GLY A 219 17.50 7.41 -0.91
C GLY A 219 16.09 7.90 -1.24
N ILE A 220 15.06 7.04 -1.13
CA ILE A 220 13.67 7.52 -1.17
C ILE A 220 13.41 8.36 0.08
N PRO A 221 13.01 9.64 -0.04
CA PRO A 221 12.76 10.47 1.11
C PRO A 221 11.52 9.99 1.87
N ALA A 222 11.52 10.16 3.19
CA ALA A 222 10.39 9.78 4.05
C ALA A 222 9.05 10.40 3.61
N SER A 223 9.07 11.58 2.99
CA SER A 223 7.89 12.22 2.43
C SER A 223 7.27 11.44 1.27
N LYS A 224 8.04 10.63 0.54
CA LYS A 224 7.59 9.81 -0.59
C LYS A 224 7.29 8.37 -0.21
N LEU A 225 7.67 7.94 1.00
CA LEU A 225 7.55 6.55 1.45
C LEU A 225 6.39 6.36 2.44
N VAL A 226 5.64 5.28 2.23
CA VAL A 226 4.67 4.69 3.16
C VAL A 226 5.09 3.25 3.41
N GLU A 227 5.67 3.02 4.58
CA GLU A 227 6.00 1.68 5.07
C GLU A 227 4.73 1.08 5.69
N ALA A 228 3.94 0.38 4.89
CA ALA A 228 2.61 -0.08 5.29
C ALA A 228 2.69 -1.07 6.45
N HIS A 229 3.74 -1.89 6.50
CA HIS A 229 3.99 -2.82 7.60
C HIS A 229 5.01 -2.30 8.61
N GLY A 230 5.24 -0.98 8.62
CA GLY A 230 6.15 -0.35 9.57
C GLY A 230 7.63 -0.58 9.24
N SER A 231 8.53 -0.27 10.18
CA SER A 231 9.97 -0.42 9.97
C SER A 231 10.76 -0.55 11.27
N PHE A 232 12.01 -0.99 11.16
CA PHE A 232 12.97 -1.02 12.27
C PHE A 232 13.56 0.36 12.62
N ALA A 233 13.09 1.45 12.00
CA ALA A 233 13.65 2.79 12.24
C ALA A 233 13.29 3.35 13.63
N SER A 234 12.19 2.88 14.20
CA SER A 234 11.72 3.24 15.54
C SER A 234 11.13 2.00 16.22
N ALA A 235 10.90 2.14 17.52
CA ALA A 235 10.33 1.09 18.35
C ALA A 235 9.46 1.69 19.45
N THR A 236 8.52 0.90 19.96
CA THR A 236 7.58 1.33 20.99
C THR A 236 7.56 0.32 22.13
N CYS A 237 7.60 0.81 23.37
CA CYS A 237 7.36 -0.06 24.52
C CYS A 237 5.94 -0.61 24.48
N THR A 238 5.80 -1.92 24.61
CA THR A 238 4.50 -2.61 24.54
C THR A 238 3.59 -2.33 25.74
N VAL A 239 4.14 -1.79 26.85
CA VAL A 239 3.40 -1.47 28.08
C VAL A 239 3.09 0.02 28.15
N CYS A 240 4.11 0.86 28.33
CA CYS A 240 3.91 2.31 28.55
C CYS A 240 3.81 3.14 27.26
N ARG A 241 3.92 2.50 26.08
CA ARG A 241 3.85 3.16 24.75
C ARG A 241 4.91 4.24 24.50
N ARG A 242 5.96 4.29 25.33
CA ARG A 242 7.09 5.21 25.13
C ARG A 242 7.81 4.87 23.82
N PRO A 243 8.09 5.85 22.95
CA PRO A 243 8.83 5.63 21.72
C PRO A 243 10.34 5.57 22.00
N PHE A 244 11.04 4.81 21.17
CA PHE A 244 12.48 4.61 21.16
C PHE A 244 12.98 4.69 19.72
N PRO A 245 14.17 5.26 19.48
CA PRO A 245 14.82 5.16 18.18
C PRO A 245 15.24 3.70 17.94
N GLY A 246 15.14 3.24 16.69
CA GLY A 246 15.45 1.84 16.35
C GLY A 246 16.86 1.40 16.71
N LYS A 247 17.83 2.32 16.70
CA LYS A 247 19.21 2.06 17.12
C LYS A 247 19.31 1.47 18.53
N ASP A 248 18.49 1.94 19.46
CA ASP A 248 18.51 1.49 20.86
C ASP A 248 18.00 0.05 20.97
N VAL A 249 17.15 -0.38 20.04
CA VAL A 249 16.72 -1.78 19.92
C VAL A 249 17.84 -2.65 19.35
N TRP A 250 18.54 -2.15 18.33
CA TRP A 250 19.63 -2.91 17.71
C TRP A 250 20.80 -3.18 18.64
N ASP A 251 21.15 -2.22 19.50
CA ASP A 251 22.20 -2.39 20.52
C ASP A 251 21.94 -3.61 21.42
N GLU A 252 20.67 -3.85 21.77
CA GLU A 252 20.25 -5.00 22.58
C GLU A 252 20.15 -6.29 21.76
N VAL A 253 19.53 -6.22 20.57
CA VAL A 253 19.32 -7.38 19.69
C VAL A 253 20.64 -8.00 19.25
N MET A 254 21.66 -7.17 18.97
CA MET A 254 22.96 -7.64 18.50
C MET A 254 23.72 -8.47 19.52
N VAL A 255 23.53 -8.18 20.80
CA VAL A 255 24.11 -8.94 21.92
C VAL A 255 23.16 -10.02 22.46
N ASP A 256 22.19 -10.44 21.64
CA ASP A 256 21.22 -11.51 21.94
C ASP A 256 20.34 -11.22 23.18
N ARG A 257 20.09 -9.94 23.45
CA ARG A 257 19.20 -9.49 24.54
C ARG A 257 17.87 -8.99 23.99
N ILE A 258 16.81 -9.24 24.75
CA ILE A 258 15.47 -8.71 24.46
C ILE A 258 15.44 -7.24 24.93
N PRO A 259 15.19 -6.27 24.04
CA PRO A 259 15.09 -4.86 24.40
C PRO A 259 14.00 -4.63 25.45
N ARG A 260 14.36 -3.93 26.54
CA ARG A 260 13.42 -3.61 27.63
C ARG A 260 13.38 -2.12 27.90
N CYS A 261 12.18 -1.65 28.25
CA CYS A 261 11.94 -0.26 28.57
C CYS A 261 12.62 0.09 29.92
N PRO A 262 13.45 1.13 29.98
CA PRO A 262 14.14 1.51 31.22
C PRO A 262 13.19 2.06 32.30
N VAL A 263 11.93 2.34 31.97
CA VAL A 263 10.93 2.89 32.92
C VAL A 263 10.05 1.81 33.52
N CYS A 264 9.45 0.96 32.67
CA CYS A 264 8.43 0.01 33.10
C CYS A 264 8.84 -1.46 32.89
N THR A 265 10.06 -1.71 32.40
CA THR A 265 10.62 -3.05 32.11
C THR A 265 9.90 -3.88 31.03
N GLY A 266 8.82 -3.33 30.46
CA GLY A 266 8.11 -3.92 29.33
C GLY A 266 8.99 -4.04 28.08
N ILE A 267 8.68 -5.00 27.22
CA ILE A 267 9.45 -5.24 25.98
C ILE A 267 9.34 -4.01 25.07
N VAL A 268 10.46 -3.61 24.46
CA VAL A 268 10.49 -2.59 23.41
C VAL A 268 10.46 -3.30 22.06
N LYS A 269 9.36 -3.15 21.35
CA LYS A 269 9.09 -3.82 20.07
C LYS A 269 9.37 -2.83 18.93
N PRO A 270 10.13 -3.19 17.89
CA PRO A 270 10.20 -2.41 16.65
C PRO A 270 8.81 -2.04 16.13
N ASP A 271 8.70 -0.87 15.50
CA ASP A 271 7.44 -0.37 14.93
C ASP A 271 7.11 -1.06 13.60
N ILE A 272 7.24 -2.39 13.56
CA ILE A 272 6.76 -3.29 12.52
C ILE A 272 5.34 -3.72 12.88
N VAL A 273 4.45 -3.74 11.91
CA VAL A 273 3.07 -4.17 12.12
C VAL A 273 3.01 -5.69 12.19
N PHE A 274 2.55 -6.20 13.33
CA PHE A 274 2.25 -7.62 13.51
C PHE A 274 0.81 -7.89 13.12
N PHE A 275 0.49 -9.15 12.81
CA PHE A 275 -0.89 -9.57 12.62
C PHE A 275 -1.73 -9.22 13.86
N GLY A 276 -2.88 -8.59 13.61
CA GLY A 276 -3.76 -8.04 14.64
C GLY A 276 -3.47 -6.58 15.04
N GLU A 277 -2.36 -5.99 14.60
CA GLU A 277 -2.08 -4.55 14.83
C GLU A 277 -2.71 -3.66 13.76
N THR A 278 -2.98 -2.40 14.13
CA THR A 278 -3.42 -1.37 13.17
C THR A 278 -2.24 -0.91 12.32
N LEU A 279 -2.47 -0.68 11.03
CA LEU A 279 -1.46 -0.11 10.14
C LEU A 279 -1.06 1.32 10.57
N PRO A 280 0.14 1.80 10.18
CA PRO A 280 0.62 3.12 10.57
C PRO A 280 -0.28 4.22 10.02
N GLN A 281 -0.42 5.33 10.74
CA GLN A 281 -1.25 6.47 10.32
C GLN A 281 -0.91 6.98 8.91
N ARG A 282 0.36 6.90 8.50
CA ARG A 282 0.82 7.29 7.16
C ARG A 282 0.17 6.46 6.05
N PHE A 283 -0.29 5.24 6.34
CA PHE A 283 -1.04 4.43 5.40
C PHE A 283 -2.32 5.12 4.92
N LEU A 284 -2.93 6.00 5.72
CA LEU A 284 -4.14 6.76 5.35
C LEU A 284 -3.93 7.73 4.18
N LEU A 285 -2.68 8.03 3.80
CA LEU A 285 -2.39 8.82 2.60
C LEU A 285 -2.95 8.18 1.32
N HIS A 286 -3.25 6.88 1.34
CA HIS A 286 -3.82 6.17 0.19
C HIS A 286 -5.15 6.78 -0.28
N VAL A 287 -5.92 7.36 0.65
CA VAL A 287 -7.21 8.01 0.36
C VAL A 287 -7.06 9.17 -0.62
N VAL A 288 -5.91 9.85 -0.61
CA VAL A 288 -5.60 10.96 -1.52
C VAL A 288 -4.75 10.48 -2.71
N ASP A 289 -3.75 9.65 -2.45
CA ASP A 289 -2.76 9.28 -3.46
C ASP A 289 -3.36 8.46 -4.61
N PHE A 290 -4.21 7.46 -4.31
CA PHE A 290 -4.73 6.53 -5.31
C PHE A 290 -5.73 7.18 -6.29
N PRO A 291 -6.67 8.05 -5.85
CA PRO A 291 -7.50 8.82 -6.77
C PRO A 291 -6.69 9.77 -7.67
N MET A 292 -5.58 10.31 -7.16
CA MET A 292 -4.71 11.26 -7.85
C MET A 292 -3.72 10.62 -8.83
N ALA A 293 -3.47 9.32 -8.69
CA ALA A 293 -2.55 8.57 -9.55
C ALA A 293 -2.98 8.62 -11.02
N ASP A 294 -1.98 8.65 -11.90
CA ASP A 294 -2.14 8.50 -13.36
C ASP A 294 -1.44 7.25 -13.92
N VAL A 295 -0.65 6.57 -13.10
CA VAL A 295 -0.13 5.21 -13.33
C VAL A 295 0.08 4.51 -11.98
N LEU A 296 -0.23 3.21 -11.94
CA LEU A 296 0.07 2.34 -10.80
C LEU A 296 1.11 1.30 -11.21
N LEU A 297 2.23 1.23 -10.50
CA LEU A 297 3.25 0.19 -10.67
C LEU A 297 3.19 -0.77 -9.48
N ILE A 298 3.12 -2.06 -9.73
CA ILE A 298 3.07 -3.10 -8.69
C ILE A 298 4.21 -4.07 -8.96
N LEU A 299 5.13 -4.19 -8.00
CA LEU A 299 6.36 -4.94 -8.16
C LEU A 299 6.55 -5.94 -7.02
N GLY A 300 6.78 -7.21 -7.37
CA GLY A 300 7.30 -8.21 -6.43
C GLY A 300 6.42 -8.46 -5.20
N THR A 301 5.09 -8.54 -5.36
CA THR A 301 4.15 -8.84 -4.28
C THR A 301 3.13 -9.88 -4.73
N SER A 302 2.69 -10.77 -3.83
CA SER A 302 1.62 -11.73 -4.10
C SER A 302 0.22 -11.11 -4.04
N LEU A 303 0.08 -9.89 -3.50
CA LEU A 303 -1.21 -9.23 -3.25
C LEU A 303 -2.18 -10.12 -2.44
N GLU A 304 -1.68 -10.85 -1.44
CA GLU A 304 -2.51 -11.73 -0.59
C GLU A 304 -2.85 -11.10 0.78
N VAL A 305 -2.14 -10.04 1.19
CA VAL A 305 -2.29 -9.45 2.52
C VAL A 305 -3.09 -8.16 2.43
N GLU A 306 -4.23 -8.14 3.12
CA GLU A 306 -5.08 -6.96 3.26
C GLU A 306 -4.65 -6.05 4.42
N PRO A 307 -4.98 -4.74 4.38
CA PRO A 307 -5.68 -4.00 3.31
C PRO A 307 -4.79 -3.60 2.11
N PHE A 308 -3.54 -4.05 2.06
CA PHE A 308 -2.58 -3.63 1.03
C PHE A 308 -2.97 -4.15 -0.36
N ALA A 309 -3.45 -5.38 -0.47
CA ALA A 309 -3.87 -5.99 -1.73
C ALA A 309 -5.00 -5.18 -2.42
N SER A 310 -6.01 -4.78 -1.65
CA SER A 310 -7.14 -3.97 -2.12
C SER A 310 -6.74 -2.62 -2.71
N LEU A 311 -5.59 -2.05 -2.31
CA LEU A 311 -5.10 -0.80 -2.90
C LEU A 311 -4.85 -0.91 -4.41
N SER A 312 -4.54 -2.11 -4.91
CA SER A 312 -4.35 -2.32 -6.35
C SER A 312 -5.60 -1.99 -7.18
N GLU A 313 -6.78 -1.97 -6.55
CA GLU A 313 -8.05 -1.59 -7.17
C GLU A 313 -8.48 -0.15 -6.91
N ALA A 314 -7.81 0.57 -6.01
CA ALA A 314 -8.21 1.90 -5.55
C ALA A 314 -7.92 3.03 -6.55
N VAL A 315 -7.11 2.78 -7.59
CA VAL A 315 -6.93 3.73 -8.69
C VAL A 315 -8.15 3.76 -9.62
N ARG A 316 -8.38 4.90 -10.28
CA ARG A 316 -9.47 5.08 -11.27
C ARG A 316 -9.39 4.00 -12.37
N SER A 317 -10.54 3.61 -12.93
CA SER A 317 -10.62 2.56 -13.96
C SER A 317 -9.85 2.88 -15.25
N SER A 318 -9.60 4.17 -15.52
CA SER A 318 -8.83 4.66 -16.67
C SER A 318 -7.32 4.64 -16.46
N VAL A 319 -6.84 4.41 -15.23
CA VAL A 319 -5.42 4.43 -14.89
C VAL A 319 -4.78 3.10 -15.33
N PRO A 320 -3.70 3.11 -16.13
CA PRO A 320 -2.92 1.92 -16.40
C PRO A 320 -2.32 1.35 -15.12
N ARG A 321 -2.36 0.02 -14.97
CA ARG A 321 -1.70 -0.69 -13.88
C ARG A 321 -0.67 -1.65 -14.47
N LEU A 322 0.59 -1.52 -14.08
CA LEU A 322 1.65 -2.46 -14.46
C LEU A 322 1.92 -3.41 -13.30
N LEU A 323 1.85 -4.72 -13.57
CA LEU A 323 2.38 -5.77 -12.71
C LEU A 323 3.72 -6.24 -13.28
N ILE A 324 4.82 -6.04 -12.54
CA ILE A 324 6.08 -6.75 -12.75
C ILE A 324 6.20 -7.75 -11.61
N ASN A 325 6.08 -9.05 -11.91
CA ASN A 325 6.13 -10.09 -10.90
C ASN A 325 6.55 -11.43 -11.50
N ARG A 326 6.98 -12.38 -10.67
CA ARG A 326 7.20 -13.75 -11.15
C ARG A 326 5.91 -14.39 -11.65
N ASP A 327 4.85 -14.25 -10.87
CA ASP A 327 3.56 -14.94 -11.07
C ASP A 327 2.43 -13.92 -11.31
N LEU A 328 1.39 -14.33 -12.05
CA LEU A 328 0.16 -13.55 -12.19
C LEU A 328 -0.65 -13.62 -10.88
N VAL A 329 -0.97 -12.48 -10.28
CA VAL A 329 -1.46 -12.42 -8.90
C VAL A 329 -2.59 -11.42 -8.69
N GLY A 330 -3.34 -11.61 -7.60
CA GLY A 330 -4.37 -10.68 -7.15
C GLY A 330 -5.39 -10.33 -8.22
N PRO A 331 -5.95 -9.11 -8.21
CA PRO A 331 -6.95 -8.68 -9.19
C PRO A 331 -6.50 -8.78 -10.66
N PHE A 332 -5.21 -8.91 -10.97
CA PHE A 332 -4.76 -9.14 -12.34
C PHE A 332 -5.12 -10.53 -12.85
N ALA A 333 -5.20 -11.52 -11.94
CA ALA A 333 -5.61 -12.88 -12.28
C ALA A 333 -7.13 -13.02 -12.37
N TRP A 334 -7.87 -12.47 -11.39
CA TRP A 334 -9.31 -12.73 -11.25
C TRP A 334 -10.23 -11.56 -11.61
N ARG A 335 -9.71 -10.33 -11.80
CA ARG A 335 -10.49 -9.15 -12.22
C ARG A 335 -9.67 -8.18 -13.08
N PRO A 336 -9.18 -8.62 -14.25
CA PRO A 336 -8.33 -7.80 -15.10
C PRO A 336 -9.09 -6.57 -15.64
N ARG A 337 -8.39 -5.44 -15.73
CA ARG A 337 -8.87 -4.21 -16.38
C ARG A 337 -8.30 -4.12 -17.79
N SER A 338 -8.96 -3.34 -18.64
CA SER A 338 -8.53 -3.17 -20.04
C SER A 338 -7.18 -2.47 -20.20
N ARG A 339 -6.69 -1.78 -19.16
CA ARG A 339 -5.40 -1.06 -19.17
C ARG A 339 -4.36 -1.71 -18.25
N ASP A 340 -4.58 -2.97 -17.87
CA ASP A 340 -3.57 -3.73 -17.14
C ASP A 340 -2.47 -4.17 -18.10
N VAL A 341 -1.23 -3.95 -17.68
CA VAL A 341 -0.02 -4.46 -18.32
C VAL A 341 0.60 -5.47 -17.37
N VAL A 342 0.96 -6.64 -17.89
CA VAL A 342 1.57 -7.70 -17.08
C VAL A 342 2.89 -8.10 -17.72
N GLN A 343 3.96 -7.96 -16.95
CA GLN A 343 5.31 -8.39 -17.29
C GLN A 343 5.72 -9.48 -16.30
N LEU A 344 5.60 -10.74 -16.72
CA LEU A 344 5.99 -11.89 -15.90
C LEU A 344 7.45 -12.26 -16.12
N GLY A 345 8.11 -12.75 -15.07
CA GLY A 345 9.45 -13.33 -15.15
C GLY A 345 10.37 -12.82 -14.06
N ASP A 346 11.67 -12.82 -14.36
CA ASP A 346 12.67 -12.27 -13.45
C ASP A 346 12.46 -10.76 -13.25
N MET A 347 12.49 -10.35 -11.98
CA MET A 347 12.21 -8.98 -11.57
C MET A 347 13.25 -7.99 -12.07
N VAL A 348 14.53 -8.37 -12.03
CA VAL A 348 15.64 -7.53 -12.47
C VAL A 348 15.55 -7.30 -13.97
N HIS A 349 15.45 -8.38 -14.74
CA HIS A 349 15.33 -8.31 -16.19
C HIS A 349 14.13 -7.48 -16.65
N SER A 350 12.98 -7.64 -15.99
CA SER A 350 11.75 -6.92 -16.33
C SER A 350 11.86 -5.42 -16.05
N VAL A 351 12.51 -5.03 -14.95
CA VAL A 351 12.76 -3.62 -14.63
C VAL A 351 13.82 -3.03 -15.57
N GLU A 352 14.90 -3.75 -15.87
CA GLU A 352 15.90 -3.31 -16.84
C GLU A 352 15.28 -3.10 -18.23
N ARG A 353 14.36 -3.98 -18.65
CA ARG A 353 13.61 -3.83 -19.90
C ARG A 353 12.74 -2.57 -19.90
N LEU A 354 12.03 -2.29 -18.80
CA LEU A 354 11.26 -1.05 -18.67
C LEU A 354 12.18 0.18 -18.73
N VAL A 355 13.32 0.14 -18.05
CA VAL A 355 14.33 1.22 -18.06
C VAL A 355 14.89 1.46 -19.46
N GLU A 356 15.15 0.40 -20.22
CA GLU A 356 15.58 0.47 -21.62
C GLU A 356 14.52 1.16 -22.48
N LEU A 357 13.24 0.75 -22.36
CA LEU A 357 12.13 1.34 -23.10
C LEU A 357 11.88 2.81 -22.72
N LEU A 358 12.19 3.20 -21.49
CA LEU A 358 12.14 4.58 -21.00
C LEU A 358 13.33 5.42 -21.50
N GLY A 359 14.41 4.78 -21.98
CA GLY A 359 15.67 5.43 -22.35
C GLY A 359 16.48 5.89 -21.14
N TRP A 360 16.35 5.21 -20.00
CA TRP A 360 16.97 5.61 -18.72
C TRP A 360 18.16 4.74 -18.30
N THR A 361 18.65 3.86 -19.20
CA THR A 361 19.68 2.87 -18.90
C THR A 361 20.96 3.49 -18.34
N GLU A 362 21.51 4.51 -19.01
CA GLU A 362 22.75 5.14 -18.57
C GLU A 362 22.55 5.91 -17.25
N GLU A 363 21.45 6.64 -17.10
CA GLU A 363 21.15 7.36 -15.85
C GLU A 363 21.03 6.41 -14.65
N LEU A 364 20.40 5.24 -14.84
CA LEU A 364 20.29 4.24 -13.78
C LEU A 364 21.65 3.63 -13.43
N ARG A 365 22.47 3.31 -14.44
CA ARG A 365 23.84 2.81 -14.24
C ARG A 365 24.68 3.85 -13.49
N ASP A 366 24.57 5.12 -13.83
CA ASP A 366 25.31 6.21 -13.21
C ASP A 366 24.91 6.39 -11.74
N LEU A 367 23.60 6.39 -11.46
CA LEU A 367 23.07 6.44 -10.10
C LEU A 367 23.61 5.28 -9.25
N MET A 368 23.56 4.05 -9.78
CA MET A 368 24.06 2.87 -9.06
C MET A 368 25.56 2.94 -8.78
N ARG A 369 26.37 3.44 -9.73
CA ARG A 369 27.82 3.64 -9.51
C ARG A 369 28.09 4.67 -8.42
N GLN A 370 27.40 5.82 -8.46
CA GLN A 370 27.55 6.87 -7.45
C GLN A 370 27.18 6.38 -6.04
N GLU A 371 26.10 5.61 -5.90
CA GLU A 371 25.69 5.08 -4.60
C GLU A 371 26.64 3.97 -4.11
N ALA A 372 27.19 3.14 -5.01
CA ALA A 372 28.23 2.17 -4.65
C ALA A 372 29.52 2.85 -4.15
N GLU A 373 29.94 3.95 -4.77
CA GLU A 373 31.10 4.75 -4.34
C GLU A 373 30.87 5.40 -2.97
N LYS A 374 29.69 5.98 -2.73
CA LYS A 374 29.33 6.57 -1.42
C LYS A 374 29.36 5.54 -0.30
N LEU A 375 28.92 4.31 -0.56
CA LEU A 375 28.96 3.23 0.42
C LEU A 375 30.40 2.81 0.74
N ASN A 376 31.22 2.58 -0.29
CA ASN A 376 32.62 2.18 -0.10
C ASN A 376 33.48 3.29 0.54
N GLY A 377 33.10 4.57 0.37
CA GLY A 377 33.75 5.70 1.02
C GLY A 377 33.34 5.92 2.48
N ARG A 378 32.25 5.30 2.97
CA ARG A 378 31.84 5.31 4.38
C ARG A 378 32.48 4.19 5.21
N ASP A 379 32.96 3.14 4.54
CA ASP A 379 33.67 2.01 5.14
C ASP A 379 35.20 2.25 5.26
N ARG A 380 35.70 3.41 4.86
CA ARG A 380 37.09 3.90 5.02
C ARG A 380 37.11 5.04 6.02
#